data_AF-A0A0C3NCT5-F1
#
_entry.id   AF-A0A0C3NCT5-F1
#
_cell.length_a   1.000
_cell.length_b   1.000
_cell.length_c   1.000
_cell.angle_alpha   90.00
_cell.angle_beta   90.00
_cell.angle_gamma   90.00
#
_symmetry.space_group_name_H-M   'P 1'
#
loop_
_entity.id
_entity.type
_entity.pdbx_description
1 polymer ?
#
loop_
_entity_poly.entity_id
_entity_poly.type
_entity_poly.pdbx_seq_one_letter_code
_entity_poly.pdbx_strand_id
1 'polypeptide(L)' 'VLGGLSTLAASYLAKMRGSNEPEFSTGRCAELENYERELRAYVDDAGHLSGAKHDAAVGRYRERLEKILGN' A
#
# COMPACT_ATOMS: atom_id res chain seq x y z
N VAL A 1 0.76 -8.07 -9.60
CA VAL A 1 -0.30 -7.54 -8.70
C VAL A 1 0.27 -6.68 -7.58
N LEU A 2 1.18 -7.17 -6.74
CA LEU A 2 1.77 -6.40 -5.62
C LEU A 2 2.51 -5.12 -6.07
N GLY A 3 3.28 -5.17 -7.16
CA GLY A 3 3.91 -3.97 -7.73
C GLY A 3 2.88 -2.88 -8.11
N GLY A 4 1.71 -3.27 -8.60
CA GLY A 4 0.62 -2.33 -8.89
C GLY A 4 0.04 -1.69 -7.63
N LEU A 5 -0.08 -2.43 -6.53
CA LEU A 5 -0.53 -1.89 -5.24
C LEU A 5 0.48 -0.87 -4.67
N SER A 6 1.78 -1.11 -4.85
CA SER A 6 2.83 -0.17 -4.44
C SER A 6 2.75 1.13 -5.22
N THR A 7 2.57 1.05 -6.54
CA THR A 7 2.37 2.23 -7.39
C THR A 7 1.11 3.02 -7.01
N LEU A 8 0.01 2.34 -6.69
CA LEU A 8 -1.23 3.00 -6.27
C LEU A 8 -1.06 3.74 -4.93
N ALA A 9 -0.43 3.11 -3.93
CA ALA A 9 -0.14 3.74 -2.65
C ALA A 9 0.77 4.97 -2.81
N ALA A 10 1.85 4.85 -3.59
CA ALA A 10 2.76 5.96 -3.89
C ALA A 10 2.06 7.11 -4.62
N SER A 11 1.18 6.81 -5.58
CA SER A 11 0.42 7.83 -6.32
C SER A 11 -0.55 8.59 -5.40
N TYR A 12 -1.19 7.88 -4.48
CA TYR A 12 -2.08 8.52 -3.50
C TYR A 12 -1.30 9.38 -2.50
N LEU A 13 -0.16 8.89 -1.99
CA LEU A 13 0.74 9.68 -1.13
C LEU A 13 1.18 10.97 -1.81
N ALA A 14 1.58 10.90 -3.08
CA ALA A 14 1.96 12.08 -3.86
C ALA A 14 0.81 13.09 -3.98
N LYS A 15 -0.42 12.60 -4.21
CA LYS A 15 -1.62 13.45 -4.28
C LYS A 15 -1.93 14.11 -2.93
N MET A 16 -1.84 13.36 -1.84
CA MET A 16 -2.17 13.87 -0.50
C MET A 16 -1.16 14.88 0.01
N ARG A 17 0.15 14.69 -0.27
CA ARG A 17 1.20 15.66 0.03
C ARG A 17 1.04 16.98 -0.73
N GLY A 18 0.42 16.95 -1.92
CA GLY A 18 0.09 18.15 -2.70
C GLY A 18 -1.24 18.81 -2.31
N SER A 19 -2.03 18.18 -1.43
CA SER A 19 -3.34 18.67 -0.99
C SER A 19 -3.22 19.39 0.35
N ASN A 20 -3.82 20.57 0.49
CA ASN A 20 -3.86 21.36 1.73
C ASN A 20 -4.90 20.83 2.76
N GLU A 21 -5.24 19.54 2.74
CA GLU A 21 -6.18 18.93 3.70
C GLU A 21 -5.42 18.49 4.98
N PRO A 22 -5.57 19.15 6.14
CA PRO A 22 -4.54 19.05 7.19
C PRO A 22 -4.69 17.89 8.18
N GLU A 23 -5.91 17.42 8.48
CA GLU A 23 -6.13 16.56 9.65
C GLU A 23 -6.45 15.11 9.29
N PHE A 24 -7.36 14.88 8.34
CA PHE A 24 -7.70 13.55 7.84
C PHE A 24 -6.66 12.98 6.85
N SER A 25 -5.80 13.84 6.31
CA SER A 25 -4.79 13.48 5.31
C SER A 25 -3.51 12.95 5.94
N THR A 26 -3.11 13.51 7.08
CA THR A 26 -1.82 13.19 7.73
C THR A 26 -1.80 11.77 8.29
N GLY A 27 -2.86 11.33 8.97
CA GLY A 27 -2.95 9.96 9.49
C GLY A 27 -2.95 8.90 8.37
N ARG A 28 -3.74 9.14 7.31
CA ARG A 28 -3.78 8.26 6.13
C ARG A 28 -2.45 8.24 5.36
N CYS A 29 -1.76 9.37 5.27
CA CYS A 29 -0.42 9.42 4.70
C CYS A 29 0.56 8.57 5.50
N ALA A 30 0.57 8.66 6.82
CA ALA A 30 1.44 7.84 7.65
C ALA A 30 1.13 6.34 7.49
N GLU A 31 -0.16 5.96 7.44
CA GLU A 31 -0.56 4.58 7.20
C GLU A 31 -0.15 4.07 5.81
N LEU A 32 -0.28 4.90 4.77
CA LEU A 32 0.15 4.56 3.41
C LEU A 32 1.66 4.44 3.27
N GLU A 33 2.43 5.31 3.94
CA GLU A 33 3.89 5.19 3.96
C GLU A 33 4.33 3.89 4.63
N ASN A 34 3.70 3.54 5.75
CA ASN A 34 3.99 2.27 6.42
C ASN A 34 3.56 1.08 5.54
N TYR A 35 2.38 1.14 4.94
CA TYR A 35 1.90 0.14 3.98
C TYR A 35 2.88 -0.04 2.80
N GLU A 36 3.37 1.05 2.21
CA GLU A 36 4.31 0.99 1.08
C GLU A 36 5.61 0.30 1.49
N ARG A 37 6.14 0.61 2.67
CA ARG A 37 7.35 -0.03 3.20
C ARG A 37 7.18 -1.53 3.40
N GLU A 38 6.09 -1.94 4.04
CA GLU A 38 5.81 -3.36 4.27
C GLU A 38 5.57 -4.14 2.97
N LEU A 39 4.88 -3.51 2.01
CA LEU A 39 4.64 -4.11 0.71
C LEU A 39 5.93 -4.28 -0.09
N ARG A 40 6.83 -3.29 -0.06
CA ARG A 40 8.16 -3.38 -0.68
C ARG A 40 9.02 -4.45 -0.04
N ALA A 41 9.09 -4.49 1.30
CA ALA A 41 9.82 -5.52 2.02
C ALA A 41 9.33 -6.94 1.64
N TYR A 42 8.01 -7.13 1.54
CA TYR A 42 7.45 -8.40 1.11
C TYR A 42 7.80 -8.75 -0.34
N VAL A 43 7.79 -7.76 -1.24
CA VAL A 43 8.20 -7.97 -2.65
C VAL A 43 9.70 -8.27 -2.75
N ASP A 44 10.54 -7.64 -1.93
CA ASP A 44 11.98 -7.92 -1.92
C ASP A 44 12.26 -9.33 -1.37
N ASP A 45 11.59 -9.72 -0.28
CA ASP A 45 11.77 -11.03 0.37
C ASP A 45 11.15 -12.19 -0.42
N ALA A 46 10.00 -11.96 -1.06
CA ALA A 46 9.18 -13.02 -1.62
C ALA A 46 8.73 -12.79 -3.06
N GLY A 47 9.06 -11.66 -3.69
CA GLY A 47 8.61 -11.32 -5.04
C GLY A 47 9.20 -12.20 -6.15
N HIS A 48 10.30 -12.90 -5.87
CA HIS A 48 10.88 -13.91 -6.74
C HIS A 48 10.24 -15.30 -6.55
N LEU A 49 9.46 -15.49 -5.47
CA LEU A 49 8.78 -16.73 -5.17
C LEU A 49 7.40 -16.72 -5.84
N SER A 50 7.15 -17.72 -6.68
CA SER A 50 5.87 -17.90 -7.38
C SER A 50 5.06 -19.03 -6.72
N GLY A 51 3.74 -18.85 -6.61
CA GLY A 51 2.82 -19.91 -6.17
C GLY A 51 1.63 -19.42 -5.34
N ALA A 52 0.60 -20.26 -5.26
CA ALA A 52 -0.67 -19.95 -4.58
C ALA A 52 -0.54 -19.56 -3.09
N LYS A 53 0.60 -19.88 -2.47
CA LYS A 53 0.94 -19.47 -1.09
C LYS A 53 1.00 -17.95 -0.90
N HIS A 54 1.18 -17.18 -1.97
CA HIS A 54 1.23 -15.72 -1.94
C HIS A 54 -0.13 -15.07 -2.21
N ASP A 55 -1.12 -15.80 -2.73
CA ASP A 55 -2.45 -15.25 -3.04
C ASP A 55 -3.15 -14.74 -1.78
N ALA A 56 -3.01 -15.46 -0.66
CA ALA A 56 -3.51 -15.02 0.63
C ALA A 56 -2.83 -13.72 1.11
N ALA A 57 -1.52 -13.57 0.86
CA ALA A 57 -0.82 -12.34 1.20
C ALA A 57 -1.25 -11.16 0.31
N VAL A 58 -1.40 -11.40 -1.00
CA VAL A 58 -1.93 -10.42 -1.94
C VAL A 58 -3.32 -9.95 -1.53
N GLY A 59 -4.20 -10.86 -1.11
CA GLY A 59 -5.52 -10.53 -0.57
C GLY A 59 -5.44 -9.64 0.66
N ARG A 60 -4.57 -9.96 1.63
CA ARG A 60 -4.36 -9.14 2.83
C ARG A 60 -3.86 -7.73 2.50
N TYR A 61 -2.91 -7.58 1.57
CA TYR A 61 -2.42 -6.26 1.17
C TYR A 61 -3.50 -5.45 0.44
N ARG A 62 -4.34 -6.10 -0.38
CA ARG A 62 -5.48 -5.44 -1.03
C ARG A 62 -6.49 -4.92 0.00
N GLU A 63 -6.97 -5.76 0.91
CA GLU A 63 -7.92 -5.34 1.94
C GLU A 63 -7.38 -4.19 2.80
N ARG A 64 -6.09 -4.24 3.14
CA ARG A 64 -5.46 -3.18 3.91
C ARG A 64 -5.39 -1.87 3.13
N LEU A 65 -5.05 -1.91 1.84
CA LEU A 65 -5.06 -0.72 0.99
C LEU A 65 -6.45 -0.11 0.90
N GLU A 66 -7.48 -0.93 0.69
CA GLU A 66 -8.88 -0.48 0.62
C GLU A 66 -9.31 0.19 1.93
N LYS A 67 -9.00 -0.41 3.09
CA LYS A 67 -9.25 0.17 4.41
C LYS A 67 -8.59 1.54 4.60
N ILE A 68 -7.32 1.69 4.20
CA ILE A 68 -6.60 2.97 4.33
C ILE A 68 -7.20 4.04 3.40
N LEU A 69 -7.63 3.64 2.20
CA LEU A 69 -8.29 4.54 1.24
C LEU A 69 -9.73 4.86 1.61
N GLY A 70 -10.34 4.11 2.52
CA GLY A 70 -11.70 4.30 3.01
C GLY A 70 -12.78 3.73 2.07
N ASN A 71 -12.46 2.65 1.33
CA ASN A 71 -13.39 1.93 0.46
C ASN A 71 -13.74 0.55 1.03
#